data_AF-A0A6I2KSL3-F1
#
_entry.id   AF-A0A6I2KSL3-F1
#
_cell.length_a   1.000
_cell.length_b   1.000
_cell.length_c   1.000
_cell.angle_alpha   90.00
_cell.angle_beta   90.00
_cell.angle_gamma   90.00
#
_symmetry.space_group_name_H-M   'P 1'
#
loop_
_entity.id
_entity.type
_entity.pdbx_description
1 polymer ?
#
loop_
_entity_poly.entity_id
_entity_poly.type
_entity_poly.pdbx_seq_one_letter_code
_entity_poly.pdbx_strand_id
1 'polypeptide(L)'
;MKVSREQVALNRERIVETAAKLFREKGYDGIGVADLMKSAGLTHGGFYGHFASKEDLLAEAAAHALNKSVERWQGYLAAGRDTALEKISDSYLTRQHCDHPEKGCPVTALGADISRLGPKARRSLTEGASAQVDILAQLMPGEDDAERRKQALANYAAMVGAIVLARALDDEAMAVDLLQAVKDALPG
;
A
#
# COMPACT_ATOMS: atom_id res chain seq x y z
N MET A 1 3.62 4.62 -37.05
CA MET A 1 4.34 5.75 -36.41
C MET A 1 5.09 5.20 -35.20
N LYS A 2 6.41 5.42 -35.09
CA LYS A 2 7.21 4.88 -33.97
C LYS A 2 6.95 5.73 -32.73
N VAL A 3 6.48 5.12 -31.64
CA VAL A 3 6.24 5.80 -30.37
C VAL A 3 7.58 6.32 -29.83
N SER A 4 7.64 7.57 -29.36
CA SER A 4 8.86 8.16 -28.80
C SER A 4 9.23 7.46 -27.48
N ARG A 5 10.51 7.51 -27.08
CA ARG A 5 10.95 6.96 -25.78
C ARG A 5 10.22 7.59 -24.60
N GLU A 6 9.96 8.89 -24.68
CA GLU A 6 9.19 9.64 -23.69
C GLU A 6 7.75 9.13 -23.60
N GLN A 7 7.08 8.92 -24.73
CA GLN A 7 5.73 8.39 -24.74
C GLN A 7 5.67 6.93 -24.23
N VAL A 8 6.71 6.13 -24.45
CA VAL A 8 6.84 4.78 -23.86
C VAL A 8 6.95 4.86 -22.33
N ALA A 9 7.73 5.81 -21.79
CA ALA A 9 7.85 6.00 -20.36
C ALA A 9 6.52 6.47 -19.73
N LEU A 10 5.85 7.46 -20.33
CA LEU A 10 4.53 7.94 -19.89
C LEU A 10 3.48 6.83 -19.93
N ASN A 11 3.48 6.01 -20.98
CA ASN A 11 2.59 4.85 -21.06
C ASN A 11 2.88 3.84 -19.95
N ARG A 12 4.15 3.56 -19.67
CA ARG A 12 4.54 2.65 -18.59
C ARG A 12 4.02 3.14 -17.25
N GLU A 13 4.28 4.40 -16.92
CA GLU A 13 3.81 5.02 -15.67
C GLU A 13 2.29 4.91 -15.53
N ARG A 14 1.55 5.27 -16.59
CA ARG A 14 0.09 5.15 -16.60
C ARG A 14 -0.39 3.71 -16.37
N ILE A 15 0.29 2.71 -16.92
CA ILE A 15 -0.03 1.30 -16.66
C ILE A 15 0.20 0.97 -15.19
N VAL A 16 1.34 1.37 -14.60
CA VAL A 16 1.66 1.12 -13.18
C VAL A 16 0.64 1.78 -12.26
N GLU A 17 0.27 3.04 -12.51
CA GLU A 17 -0.72 3.76 -11.70
C GLU A 17 -2.11 3.12 -11.78
N THR A 18 -2.52 2.69 -12.97
CA THR A 18 -3.80 2.01 -13.19
C THR A 18 -3.80 0.65 -12.50
N ALA A 19 -2.73 -0.13 -12.68
CA ALA A 19 -2.54 -1.43 -12.07
C ALA A 19 -2.54 -1.37 -10.54
N ALA A 20 -1.89 -0.36 -9.96
CA ALA A 20 -1.86 -0.17 -8.52
C ALA A 20 -3.27 -0.06 -7.93
N LYS A 21 -4.16 0.70 -8.58
CA LYS A 21 -5.56 0.83 -8.16
C LYS A 21 -6.32 -0.48 -8.36
N LEU A 22 -6.29 -1.02 -9.58
CA LEU A 22 -7.10 -2.19 -9.95
C LEU A 22 -6.70 -3.46 -9.20
N PHE A 23 -5.42 -3.68 -8.93
CA PHE A 23 -5.01 -4.83 -8.13
C PHE A 23 -5.52 -4.73 -6.70
N ARG A 24 -5.44 -3.56 -6.05
CA ARG A 24 -6.00 -3.42 -4.70
C ARG A 24 -7.51 -3.54 -4.66
N GLU A 25 -8.20 -3.06 -5.70
CA GLU A 25 -9.66 -3.12 -5.79
C GLU A 25 -10.17 -4.53 -6.06
N LYS A 26 -9.52 -5.27 -6.97
CA LYS A 26 -10.04 -6.54 -7.52
C LYS A 26 -9.23 -7.77 -7.11
N GLY A 27 -8.14 -7.58 -6.37
CA GLY A 27 -7.15 -8.62 -6.10
C GLY A 27 -6.31 -8.95 -7.33
N TYR A 28 -5.29 -9.79 -7.14
CA TYR A 28 -4.43 -10.21 -8.25
C TYR A 28 -5.21 -10.95 -9.32
N ASP A 29 -6.01 -11.95 -8.97
CA ASP A 29 -6.72 -12.80 -9.94
C ASP A 29 -8.01 -12.18 -10.50
N GLY A 30 -8.57 -11.16 -9.85
CA GLY A 30 -9.84 -10.53 -10.27
C GLY A 30 -9.73 -9.53 -11.43
N ILE A 31 -8.54 -9.30 -12.00
CA ILE A 31 -8.35 -8.45 -13.18
C ILE A 31 -7.40 -9.11 -14.20
N GLY A 32 -7.84 -9.23 -15.46
CA GLY A 32 -7.00 -9.71 -16.56
C GLY A 32 -6.08 -8.62 -17.14
N VAL A 33 -5.00 -9.02 -17.80
CA VAL A 33 -4.07 -8.08 -18.48
C VAL A 33 -4.80 -7.25 -19.53
N ALA A 34 -5.73 -7.85 -20.28
CA ALA A 34 -6.50 -7.15 -21.30
C ALA A 34 -7.36 -6.02 -20.72
N ASP A 35 -8.11 -6.28 -19.66
CA ASP A 35 -8.96 -5.27 -19.01
C ASP A 35 -8.14 -4.20 -18.28
N LEU A 36 -7.00 -4.58 -17.70
CA LEU A 36 -6.06 -3.63 -17.11
C LEU A 36 -5.52 -2.67 -18.16
N MET A 37 -5.03 -3.19 -19.30
CA MET A 37 -4.50 -2.36 -20.39
C MET A 37 -5.59 -1.47 -20.99
N LYS A 38 -6.80 -2.00 -21.17
CA LYS A 38 -7.96 -1.22 -21.61
C LYS A 38 -8.25 -0.07 -20.65
N SER A 39 -8.23 -0.33 -19.35
CA SER A 39 -8.42 0.69 -18.31
C SER A 39 -7.31 1.76 -18.33
N ALA A 40 -6.09 1.37 -18.71
CA ALA A 40 -4.97 2.27 -18.94
C ALA A 40 -5.01 2.98 -20.31
N GLY A 41 -6.07 2.79 -21.11
CA GLY A 41 -6.21 3.39 -22.44
C GLY A 41 -5.20 2.88 -23.47
N LEU A 42 -4.77 1.62 -23.32
CA LEU A 42 -3.74 0.98 -24.16
C LEU A 42 -4.22 -0.38 -24.68
N THR A 43 -3.58 -0.85 -25.75
CA THR A 43 -3.89 -2.14 -26.34
C THR A 43 -3.28 -3.29 -25.52
N HIS A 44 -3.93 -4.45 -25.52
CA HIS A 44 -3.42 -5.65 -24.87
C HIS A 44 -1.99 -6.01 -25.35
N GLY A 45 -1.75 -5.93 -26.66
CA GLY A 45 -0.44 -6.22 -27.26
C GLY A 45 0.69 -5.29 -26.80
N GLY A 46 0.36 -4.07 -26.35
CA GLY A 46 1.34 -3.15 -25.79
C GLY A 46 1.94 -3.62 -24.47
N PHE A 47 1.26 -4.50 -23.73
CA PHE A 47 1.67 -4.94 -22.40
C PHE A 47 3.08 -5.54 -22.40
N TYR A 48 3.34 -6.48 -23.31
CA TYR A 48 4.60 -7.22 -23.38
C TYR A 48 5.78 -6.36 -23.88
N GLY A 49 5.50 -5.16 -24.41
CA GLY A 49 6.53 -4.14 -24.67
C GLY A 49 6.97 -3.39 -23.41
N HIS A 50 6.20 -3.47 -22.32
CA HIS A 50 6.49 -2.83 -21.04
C HIS A 50 6.85 -3.85 -19.95
N PHE A 51 6.07 -4.91 -19.77
CA PHE A 51 6.22 -5.84 -18.65
C PHE A 51 6.40 -7.27 -19.16
N ALA A 52 7.28 -8.03 -18.51
CA ALA A 52 7.50 -9.43 -18.87
C ALA A 52 6.35 -10.33 -18.40
N SER A 53 5.69 -9.98 -17.29
CA SER A 53 4.55 -10.71 -16.75
C SER A 53 3.60 -9.81 -15.95
N LYS A 54 2.40 -10.33 -15.67
CA LYS A 54 1.44 -9.68 -14.77
C LYS A 54 1.97 -9.58 -13.33
N GLU A 55 2.76 -10.55 -12.90
CA GLU A 55 3.42 -10.53 -11.58
C GLU A 55 4.47 -9.41 -11.50
N ASP A 56 5.24 -9.19 -12.58
CA ASP A 56 6.19 -8.07 -12.64
C ASP A 56 5.48 -6.72 -12.51
N LEU A 57 4.35 -6.57 -13.20
CA LEU A 57 3.52 -5.38 -13.07
C LEU A 57 2.96 -5.24 -11.64
N LEU A 58 2.51 -6.33 -11.00
CA LEU A 58 2.05 -6.27 -9.62
C LEU A 58 3.15 -5.78 -8.67
N ALA A 59 4.37 -6.31 -8.81
CA ALA A 59 5.50 -5.91 -7.98
C ALA A 59 5.78 -4.40 -8.12
N GLU A 60 5.83 -3.89 -9.34
CA GLU A 60 6.01 -2.45 -9.60
C GLU A 60 4.84 -1.60 -9.11
N ALA A 61 3.61 -2.06 -9.29
CA ALA A 61 2.40 -1.39 -8.84
C ALA A 61 2.29 -1.32 -7.31
N ALA A 62 2.66 -2.39 -6.61
CA ALA A 62 2.72 -2.45 -5.15
C ALA A 62 3.82 -1.52 -4.62
N ALA A 63 5.02 -1.56 -5.21
CA ALA A 63 6.12 -0.66 -4.85
C ALA A 63 5.74 0.81 -5.06
N HIS A 64 5.14 1.15 -6.20
CA HIS A 64 4.68 2.51 -6.49
C HIS A 64 3.72 3.03 -5.42
N ALA A 65 2.74 2.21 -5.00
CA ALA A 65 1.77 2.62 -4.00
C ALA A 65 2.34 2.71 -2.58
N LEU A 66 3.25 1.79 -2.20
CA LEU A 66 3.97 1.88 -0.94
C LEU A 66 4.85 3.13 -0.88
N ASN A 67 5.58 3.45 -1.96
CA ASN A 67 6.42 4.64 -2.04
C ASN A 67 5.60 5.93 -1.88
N LYS A 68 4.43 6.04 -2.54
CA LYS A 68 3.52 7.18 -2.32
C LYS A 68 3.04 7.29 -0.86
N SER A 69 2.88 6.16 -0.16
CA SER A 69 2.55 6.19 1.27
C SER A 69 3.75 6.59 2.14
N VAL A 70 4.95 6.11 1.81
CA VAL A 70 6.21 6.49 2.48
C VAL A 70 6.43 7.99 2.36
N GLU A 71 6.32 8.55 1.16
CA GLU A 71 6.43 10.00 0.89
C GLU A 71 5.44 10.80 1.75
N ARG A 72 4.19 10.33 1.84
CA ARG A 72 3.16 10.98 2.66
C ARG A 72 3.52 10.97 4.15
N TRP A 73 3.96 9.82 4.67
CA TRP A 73 4.34 9.66 6.07
C TRP A 73 5.59 10.48 6.42
N GLN A 74 6.57 10.52 5.51
CA GLN A 74 7.72 11.42 5.62
C GLN A 74 7.30 12.88 5.64
N GLY A 75 6.31 13.27 4.84
CA GLY A 75 5.73 14.61 4.88
C GLY A 75 5.13 14.96 6.25
N TYR A 76 4.40 14.04 6.88
CA TYR A 76 3.87 14.24 8.23
C TYR A 76 4.99 14.37 9.28
N LEU A 77 6.02 13.51 9.20
CA LEU A 77 7.18 13.57 10.07
C LEU A 77 7.95 14.90 9.92
N ALA A 78 8.19 15.34 8.68
CA ALA A 78 8.88 16.59 8.37
C ALA A 78 8.10 17.83 8.83
N ALA A 79 6.76 17.76 8.81
CA ALA A 79 5.91 18.86 9.28
C ALA A 79 5.88 18.98 10.81
N GLY A 80 6.20 17.92 11.55
CA GLY A 80 6.30 17.96 13.00
C GLY A 80 6.17 16.59 13.65
N ARG A 81 7.27 16.11 14.24
CA ARG A 81 7.38 14.79 14.89
C ARG A 81 6.24 14.51 15.88
N ASP A 82 5.93 15.47 16.74
CA ASP A 82 4.95 15.30 17.82
C ASP A 82 3.50 15.13 17.30
N THR A 83 3.23 15.54 16.06
CA THR A 83 1.90 15.37 15.42
C THR A 83 1.88 14.30 14.34
N ALA A 84 3.03 13.69 14.05
CA ALA A 84 3.19 12.84 12.88
C ALA A 84 2.45 11.52 13.04
N LEU A 85 2.54 10.91 14.22
CA LEU A 85 1.88 9.63 14.49
C LEU A 85 0.35 9.78 14.46
N GLU A 86 -0.18 10.84 15.07
CA GLU A 86 -1.60 11.19 15.00
C GLU A 86 -2.05 11.30 13.54
N LYS A 87 -1.38 12.13 12.71
CA LYS A 87 -1.71 12.27 11.28
C LYS A 87 -1.61 10.96 10.48
N ILE A 88 -0.63 10.11 10.79
CA ILE A 88 -0.51 8.78 10.17
C ILE A 88 -1.73 7.93 10.55
N SER A 89 -2.07 7.86 11.84
CA SER A 89 -3.20 7.09 12.34
C SER A 89 -4.54 7.61 11.80
N ASP A 90 -4.75 8.93 11.78
CA ASP A 90 -5.96 9.61 11.29
C ASP A 90 -6.19 9.43 9.80
N SER A 91 -5.11 9.32 9.02
CA SER A 91 -5.23 9.06 7.59
C SER A 91 -5.34 7.57 7.26
N TYR A 92 -4.88 6.69 8.15
CA TYR A 92 -4.82 5.24 7.91
C TYR A 92 -6.00 4.47 8.51
N LEU A 93 -6.36 4.71 9.76
CA LEU A 93 -7.38 3.97 10.52
C LEU A 93 -8.77 4.58 10.33
N THR A 94 -9.26 4.58 9.09
CA THR A 94 -10.55 5.20 8.72
C THR A 94 -11.44 4.28 7.92
N ARG A 95 -12.75 4.52 8.01
CA ARG A 95 -13.73 3.89 7.10
C ARG A 95 -13.43 4.19 5.64
N GLN A 96 -12.99 5.41 5.33
CA GLN A 96 -12.56 5.74 3.97
C GLN A 96 -11.46 4.80 3.46
N HIS A 97 -10.50 4.41 4.29
CA HIS A 97 -9.48 3.44 3.91
C HIS A 97 -10.06 2.02 3.79
N CYS A 98 -11.00 1.62 4.67
CA CYS A 98 -11.69 0.34 4.54
C CYS A 98 -12.47 0.24 3.22
N ASP A 99 -13.30 1.23 2.93
CA ASP A 99 -14.29 1.21 1.85
C ASP A 99 -13.67 1.52 0.47
N HIS A 100 -12.46 2.09 0.45
CA HIS A 100 -11.71 2.41 -0.77
C HIS A 100 -10.36 1.68 -0.84
N PRO A 101 -10.34 0.35 -1.03
CA PRO A 101 -9.10 -0.41 -1.12
C PRO A 101 -8.21 0.06 -2.28
N GLU A 102 -8.78 0.58 -3.37
CA GLU A 102 -8.05 1.12 -4.52
C GLU A 102 -7.17 2.33 -4.17
N LYS A 103 -7.46 3.02 -3.07
CA LYS A 103 -6.68 4.15 -2.54
C LYS A 103 -5.84 3.79 -1.31
N GLY A 104 -6.04 2.58 -0.78
CA GLY A 104 -5.48 2.13 0.48
C GLY A 104 -4.08 1.53 0.42
N CYS A 105 -3.65 1.00 1.57
CA CYS A 105 -2.40 0.29 1.74
C CYS A 105 -2.40 -1.02 0.94
N PRO A 106 -1.43 -1.24 0.03
CA PRO A 106 -1.32 -2.49 -0.72
C PRO A 106 -1.22 -3.73 0.16
N VAL A 107 -0.59 -3.63 1.34
CA VAL A 107 -0.43 -4.78 2.25
C VAL A 107 -1.78 -5.30 2.74
N THR A 108 -2.72 -4.39 3.04
CA THR A 108 -4.08 -4.75 3.50
C THR A 108 -4.93 -5.39 2.41
N ALA A 109 -4.71 -5.04 1.14
CA ALA A 109 -5.52 -5.51 0.02
C ALA A 109 -4.92 -6.74 -0.69
N LEU A 110 -3.58 -6.83 -0.74
CA LEU A 110 -2.85 -7.78 -1.58
C LEU A 110 -1.90 -8.68 -0.79
N GLY A 111 -1.80 -8.55 0.54
CA GLY A 111 -0.84 -9.32 1.34
C GLY A 111 -0.99 -10.84 1.15
N ALA A 112 -2.23 -11.33 1.13
CA ALA A 112 -2.53 -12.74 0.89
C ALA A 112 -2.16 -13.18 -0.55
N ASP A 113 -2.46 -12.36 -1.56
CA ASP A 113 -2.09 -12.63 -2.95
C ASP A 113 -0.57 -12.70 -3.10
N ILE A 114 0.15 -11.66 -2.64
CA ILE A 114 1.61 -11.56 -2.71
C ILE A 114 2.30 -12.71 -1.98
N SER A 115 1.70 -13.25 -0.91
CA SER A 115 2.26 -14.40 -0.18
C SER A 115 2.35 -15.68 -1.03
N ARG A 116 1.48 -15.80 -2.04
CA ARG A 116 1.39 -16.95 -2.96
C ARG A 116 2.17 -16.76 -4.27
N LEU A 117 2.70 -15.55 -4.49
CA LEU A 117 3.44 -15.18 -5.69
C LEU A 117 4.96 -15.36 -5.51
N GLY A 118 5.70 -15.13 -6.58
CA GLY A 118 7.15 -15.30 -6.63
C GLY A 118 7.94 -14.28 -5.80
N PRO A 119 9.27 -14.48 -5.72
CA PRO A 119 10.15 -13.73 -4.81
C PRO A 119 10.21 -12.23 -5.12
N LYS A 120 9.90 -11.81 -6.36
CA LYS A 120 9.94 -10.39 -6.75
C LYS A 120 8.81 -9.60 -6.11
N ALA A 121 7.57 -10.08 -6.18
CA ALA A 121 6.43 -9.42 -5.54
C ALA A 121 6.61 -9.33 -4.01
N ARG A 122 7.09 -10.41 -3.39
CA ARG A 122 7.38 -10.44 -1.95
C ARG A 122 8.47 -9.42 -1.56
N ARG A 123 9.53 -9.29 -2.37
CA ARG A 123 10.60 -8.32 -2.11
C ARG A 123 10.11 -6.88 -2.17
N SER A 124 9.31 -6.53 -3.18
CA SER A 124 8.72 -5.18 -3.28
C SER A 124 7.85 -4.83 -2.07
N LEU A 125 7.10 -5.81 -1.54
CA LEU A 125 6.33 -5.62 -0.30
C LEU A 125 7.27 -5.40 0.90
N THR A 126 8.31 -6.21 1.05
CA THR A 126 9.28 -6.10 2.15
C THR A 126 9.97 -4.74 2.16
N GLU A 127 10.41 -4.25 1.01
CA GLU A 127 11.10 -2.95 0.88
C GLU A 127 10.20 -1.79 1.31
N GLY A 128 8.98 -1.72 0.77
CA GLY A 128 8.04 -0.65 1.12
C GLY A 128 7.53 -0.72 2.57
N ALA A 129 7.23 -1.92 3.07
CA ALA A 129 6.81 -2.11 4.46
C ALA A 129 7.94 -1.78 5.45
N SER A 130 9.19 -2.11 5.11
CA SER A 130 10.35 -1.76 5.94
C SER A 130 10.51 -0.24 6.05
N ALA A 131 10.38 0.48 4.94
CA ALA A 131 10.44 1.95 4.94
C ALA A 131 9.34 2.59 5.81
N GLN A 132 8.12 2.05 5.78
CA GLN A 132 7.03 2.50 6.66
C GLN A 132 7.32 2.21 8.13
N VAL A 133 7.84 1.02 8.45
CA VAL A 133 8.25 0.64 9.80
C VAL A 133 9.39 1.53 10.30
N ASP A 134 10.35 1.90 9.45
CA ASP A 134 11.47 2.76 9.82
C ASP A 134 11.00 4.20 10.13
N ILE A 135 9.93 4.68 9.49
CA ILE A 135 9.29 5.94 9.85
C ILE A 135 8.60 5.82 11.22
N LEU A 136 7.81 4.76 11.42
CA LEU A 136 7.14 4.52 12.70
C LEU A 136 8.14 4.40 13.86
N ALA A 137 9.28 3.74 13.64
CA ALA A 137 10.32 3.58 14.66
C ALA A 137 10.90 4.92 15.14
N GLN A 138 10.88 5.96 14.32
CA GLN A 138 11.30 7.31 14.74
C GLN A 138 10.27 7.99 15.65
N LEU A 139 9.03 7.49 15.66
CA LEU A 139 7.90 8.01 16.43
C LEU A 139 7.66 7.20 17.71
N MET A 140 8.20 5.99 17.82
CA MET A 140 7.98 5.13 18.99
C MET A 140 8.83 5.56 20.20
N PRO A 141 8.31 5.41 21.43
CA PRO A 141 9.14 5.46 22.63
C PRO A 141 10.07 4.23 22.68
N GLY A 142 11.20 4.33 23.37
CA GLY A 142 12.12 3.21 23.58
C GLY A 142 13.54 3.69 23.87
N GLU A 143 14.25 2.97 24.74
CA GLU A 143 15.60 3.33 25.20
C GLU A 143 16.64 3.15 24.08
N ASP A 144 16.42 2.16 23.20
CA ASP A 144 17.27 1.88 22.06
C ASP A 144 16.50 1.66 20.74
N ASP A 145 17.26 1.55 19.65
CA ASP A 145 16.75 1.36 18.29
C ASP A 145 15.96 0.05 18.14
N ALA A 146 16.35 -1.00 18.87
CA ALA A 146 15.72 -2.31 18.79
C ALA A 146 14.33 -2.30 19.44
N GLU A 147 14.18 -1.63 20.58
CA GLU A 147 12.90 -1.43 21.26
C GLU A 147 11.94 -0.60 20.40
N ARG A 148 12.41 0.54 19.86
CA ARG A 148 11.59 1.38 18.98
C ARG A 148 11.15 0.64 17.72
N ARG A 149 12.06 -0.15 17.12
CA ARG A 149 11.73 -0.99 15.96
C ARG A 149 10.71 -2.07 16.31
N LYS A 150 10.83 -2.73 17.47
CA LYS A 150 9.88 -3.73 17.93
C LYS A 150 8.47 -3.15 18.08
N GLN A 151 8.35 -1.98 18.70
CA GLN A 151 7.07 -1.28 18.83
C GLN A 151 6.51 -0.83 17.47
N ALA A 152 7.37 -0.34 16.58
CA ALA A 152 6.95 0.06 15.23
C ALA A 152 6.40 -1.11 14.44
N LEU A 153 7.02 -2.29 14.53
CA LEU A 153 6.51 -3.52 13.91
C LEU A 153 5.16 -3.93 14.49
N ALA A 154 4.99 -3.88 15.82
CA ALA A 154 3.73 -4.20 16.47
C ALA A 154 2.61 -3.25 16.05
N ASN A 155 2.87 -1.94 16.04
CA ASN A 155 1.90 -0.93 15.64
C ASN A 155 1.59 -0.99 14.14
N TYR A 156 2.58 -1.23 13.29
CA TYR A 156 2.36 -1.48 11.87
C TYR A 156 1.44 -2.68 11.64
N ALA A 157 1.70 -3.80 12.33
CA ALA A 157 0.86 -4.99 12.26
C ALA A 157 -0.56 -4.73 12.78
N ALA A 158 -0.71 -4.01 13.89
CA ALA A 158 -2.00 -3.63 14.45
C ALA A 158 -2.79 -2.75 13.48
N MET A 159 -2.16 -1.73 12.89
CA MET A 159 -2.81 -0.85 11.91
C MET A 159 -3.29 -1.60 10.67
N VAL A 160 -2.41 -2.41 10.07
CA VAL A 160 -2.75 -3.25 8.90
C VAL A 160 -3.87 -4.22 9.26
N GLY A 161 -3.75 -4.90 10.40
CA GLY A 161 -4.74 -5.87 10.88
C GLY A 161 -6.10 -5.25 11.14
N ALA A 162 -6.14 -4.06 11.74
CA ALA A 162 -7.38 -3.31 11.98
C ALA A 162 -8.15 -3.06 10.69
N ILE A 163 -7.47 -2.64 9.63
CA ILE A 163 -8.10 -2.40 8.32
C ILE A 163 -8.59 -3.70 7.69
N VAL A 164 -7.80 -4.78 7.76
CA VAL A 164 -8.20 -6.09 7.22
C VAL A 164 -9.45 -6.60 7.94
N LEU A 165 -9.48 -6.53 9.27
CA LEU A 165 -10.60 -6.96 10.09
C LEU A 165 -11.82 -6.06 9.89
N ALA A 166 -11.67 -4.73 9.96
CA ALA A 166 -12.77 -3.79 9.78
C ALA A 166 -13.44 -3.87 8.39
N ARG A 167 -12.69 -4.26 7.35
CA ARG A 167 -13.26 -4.56 6.02
C ARG A 167 -14.07 -5.85 5.98
N ALA A 168 -13.76 -6.82 6.83
CA ALA A 168 -14.40 -8.12 6.85
C ALA A 168 -15.64 -8.18 7.76
N LEU A 169 -15.74 -7.25 8.72
CA LEU A 169 -16.89 -7.11 9.60
C LEU A 169 -18.10 -6.54 8.85
N ASP A 170 -19.26 -7.16 9.07
CA ASP A 170 -20.57 -6.72 8.57
C ASP A 170 -21.29 -5.76 9.55
N ASP A 171 -20.88 -5.76 10.82
CA ASP A 171 -21.28 -4.74 11.80
C ASP A 171 -20.44 -3.47 11.66
N GLU A 172 -21.06 -2.42 11.11
CA GLU A 172 -20.41 -1.12 10.90
C GLU A 172 -19.95 -0.45 12.19
N ALA A 173 -20.73 -0.57 13.28
CA ALA A 173 -20.39 0.03 14.57
C ALA A 173 -19.16 -0.67 15.17
N MET A 174 -19.15 -2.00 15.17
CA MET A 174 -18.01 -2.79 15.62
C MET A 174 -16.75 -2.47 14.81
N ALA A 175 -16.87 -2.29 13.49
CA ALA A 175 -15.73 -1.93 12.65
C ALA A 175 -15.18 -0.53 12.96
N VAL A 176 -16.04 0.45 13.25
CA VAL A 176 -15.61 1.79 13.70
C VAL A 176 -14.92 1.69 15.07
N ASP A 177 -15.51 0.97 16.00
CA ASP A 177 -14.96 0.76 17.35
C ASP A 177 -13.59 0.08 17.29
N LEU A 178 -13.40 -0.90 16.40
CA LEU A 178 -12.12 -1.57 16.20
C LEU A 178 -11.03 -0.59 15.72
N LEU A 179 -11.35 0.24 14.71
CA LEU A 179 -10.38 1.21 14.18
C LEU A 179 -10.01 2.23 15.25
N GLN A 180 -10.98 2.71 16.02
CA GLN A 180 -10.77 3.64 17.12
C GLN A 180 -9.94 3.00 18.25
N ALA A 181 -10.24 1.77 18.65
CA ALA A 181 -9.51 1.05 19.69
C ALA A 181 -8.02 0.88 19.32
N VAL A 182 -7.71 0.58 18.06
CA VAL A 182 -6.32 0.48 17.60
C VAL A 182 -5.64 1.84 17.57
N LYS A 183 -6.37 2.90 17.22
CA LYS A 183 -5.86 4.28 17.25
C LYS A 183 -5.51 4.71 18.68
N ASP A 184 -6.40 4.46 19.64
CA ASP A 184 -6.22 4.80 21.05
C ASP A 184 -5.09 4.01 21.72
N ALA A 185 -4.74 2.85 21.18
CA ALA A 185 -3.63 2.02 21.66
C ALA A 185 -2.25 2.44 21.13
N LEU A 186 -2.18 3.33 20.13
CA LEU A 186 -0.91 3.88 19.65
C LEU A 186 -0.29 4.80 20.71
N PRO A 187 1.05 4.87 20.82
CA PRO A 187 1.68 5.79 21.76
C PRO A 187 1.32 7.23 21.41
N GLY A 188 0.98 8.04 22.42
CA GLY A 188 0.72 9.47 22.29
C GLY A 188 1.97 10.31 22.16
#